data_AF-M1Q6W0-F1
#
_entry.id   AF-M1Q6W0-F1
#
_cell.length_a   1.000
_cell.length_b   1.000
_cell.length_c   1.000
_cell.angle_alpha   90.00
_cell.angle_beta   90.00
_cell.angle_gamma   90.00
#
_symmetry.space_group_name_H-M   'P 1'
#
loop_
_entity.id
_entity.type
_entity.pdbx_description
1 polymer ?
#
loop_
_entity_poly.entity_id
_entity_poly.type
_entity_poly.pdbx_seq_one_letter_code
_entity_poly.pdbx_strand_id
1 'polypeptide(L)'
;MTDIEQQFLNDLDNQLWRAADKLRSNLDAANYKHVVLGLIFLKYVSDAFEERQQELTELFQKDDDDNIYYLPREDYDSDEDYQQAIAEELEIGDYYTEKNVFWVGQFALAEGKQGGQYYTPKSIVTLIVEMLEPYKGRVYDPAMGSGGFFVSSDKFIEKHASVKHYNASEQKKQISVYGQESNPTTWKLAAMNMVIRGIDFNFGKKNADSFLDDQHPDLRADFVMTNPPFNMKDWWHEKLADDPRWTINTNGQKHVLTPPTGNANFAWMLHMLYHLAPTGSMALLLANGSMSSNTNNEGEIRKTLVEQDLVECMVALPGQLFTNTQIPA
;
A
#
# COMPACT_ATOMS: atom_id res chain seq x y z
N MET A 1 3.20 17.90 14.54
CA MET A 1 4.64 17.87 14.19
C MET A 1 5.12 19.30 14.20
N THR A 2 6.15 19.58 15.00
CA THR A 2 6.69 20.94 15.16
C THR A 2 7.64 21.27 14.00
N ASP A 3 7.87 22.57 13.73
CA ASP A 3 8.83 22.99 12.69
C ASP A 3 10.24 22.45 12.96
N ILE A 4 10.60 22.27 14.24
CA ILE A 4 11.88 21.72 14.69
C ILE A 4 12.00 20.24 14.31
N GLU A 5 10.95 19.44 14.54
CA GLU A 5 10.92 18.03 14.14
C GLU A 5 11.04 17.88 12.61
N GLN A 6 10.31 18.70 11.86
CA GLN A 6 10.37 18.68 10.40
C GLN A 6 11.76 19.04 9.88
N GLN A 7 12.42 20.02 10.49
CA GLN A 7 13.78 20.40 10.14
C GLN A 7 14.79 19.28 10.45
N PHE A 8 14.71 18.69 11.64
CA PHE A 8 15.55 17.56 12.02
C PHE A 8 15.40 16.37 11.06
N LEU A 9 14.16 16.01 10.70
CA LEU A 9 13.90 14.92 9.76
C LEU A 9 14.51 15.21 8.38
N ASN A 10 14.39 16.45 7.88
CA ASN A 10 15.00 16.84 6.62
C ASN A 10 16.55 16.75 6.67
N ASP A 11 17.15 17.15 7.80
CA ASP A 11 18.60 17.08 7.98
C ASP A 11 19.11 15.64 8.08
N LEU A 12 18.36 14.78 8.79
CA LEU A 12 18.64 13.35 8.90
C LEU A 12 18.54 12.67 7.52
N ASP A 13 17.48 12.94 6.76
CA ASP A 13 17.30 12.42 5.40
C ASP A 13 18.48 12.82 4.50
N ASN A 14 18.91 14.07 4.56
CA ASN A 14 20.07 14.57 3.82
C ASN A 14 21.38 13.86 4.21
N GLN A 15 21.57 13.60 5.50
CA GLN A 15 22.76 12.92 6.01
C GLN A 15 22.79 11.46 5.58
N LEU A 16 21.68 10.74 5.73
CA LEU A 16 21.53 9.34 5.31
C LEU A 16 21.70 9.21 3.79
N TRP A 17 21.10 10.10 3.01
CA TRP A 17 21.27 10.14 1.56
C TRP A 17 22.73 10.31 1.15
N ARG A 18 23.44 11.28 1.75
CA ARG A 18 24.87 11.51 1.46
C ARG A 18 25.75 10.33 1.85
N ALA A 19 25.46 9.67 2.96
CA ALA A 19 26.18 8.47 3.38
C ALA A 19 25.93 7.31 2.40
N ALA A 20 24.67 7.10 2.01
CA ALA A 20 24.27 6.08 1.06
C ALA A 20 24.92 6.31 -0.32
N ASP A 21 24.85 7.52 -0.86
CA ASP A 21 25.41 7.84 -2.19
C ASP A 21 26.94 7.68 -2.23
N LYS A 22 27.65 8.02 -1.14
CA LYS A 22 29.09 7.73 -1.01
C LYS A 22 29.42 6.24 -1.07
N LEU A 23 28.54 5.39 -0.53
CA LEU A 23 28.71 3.95 -0.47
C LEU A 23 28.20 3.23 -1.73
N ARG A 24 27.45 3.92 -2.61
CA ARG A 24 26.86 3.35 -3.83
C ARG A 24 27.89 2.83 -4.83
N SER A 25 29.11 3.38 -4.84
CA SER A 25 30.17 3.01 -5.78
C SER A 25 29.68 3.02 -7.24
N ASN A 26 29.92 1.95 -8.00
CA ASN A 26 29.54 1.82 -9.42
C ASN A 26 28.11 1.30 -9.66
N LEU A 27 27.31 1.05 -8.61
CA LEU A 27 25.94 0.56 -8.77
C LEU A 27 25.00 1.71 -9.18
N ASP A 28 24.11 1.47 -10.13
CA ASP A 28 23.07 2.45 -10.45
C ASP A 28 22.07 2.64 -9.28
N ALA A 29 21.38 3.77 -9.25
CA ALA A 29 20.45 4.09 -8.16
C ALA A 29 19.24 3.12 -8.11
N ALA A 30 18.84 2.57 -9.27
CA ALA A 30 17.74 1.62 -9.37
C ALA A 30 18.06 0.28 -8.69
N ASN A 31 19.32 -0.12 -8.65
CA ASN A 31 19.82 -1.30 -7.96
C ASN A 31 20.17 -1.01 -6.50
N TYR A 32 20.85 0.11 -6.25
CA TYR A 32 21.34 0.43 -4.90
C TYR A 32 20.21 0.68 -3.90
N LYS A 33 19.05 1.18 -4.36
CA LYS A 33 17.88 1.36 -3.48
C LYS A 33 17.43 0.08 -2.80
N HIS A 34 17.56 -1.10 -3.42
CA HIS A 34 17.14 -2.36 -2.79
C HIS A 34 18.04 -2.77 -1.65
N VAL A 35 19.34 -2.48 -1.77
CA VAL A 35 20.30 -2.72 -0.69
C VAL A 35 19.96 -1.80 0.48
N VAL A 36 19.79 -0.50 0.21
CA VAL A 36 19.47 0.47 1.25
C VAL A 36 18.11 0.20 1.90
N LEU A 37 17.05 0.00 1.10
CA LEU A 37 15.70 -0.29 1.61
C LEU A 37 15.64 -1.64 2.32
N GLY A 38 16.36 -2.65 1.83
CA GLY A 38 16.48 -3.95 2.49
C GLY A 38 17.17 -3.85 3.85
N LEU A 39 18.24 -3.05 3.96
CA LEU A 39 18.92 -2.80 5.23
C LEU A 39 18.05 -1.98 6.20
N ILE A 40 17.31 -0.99 5.71
CA ILE A 40 16.35 -0.22 6.53
C ILE A 40 15.24 -1.14 7.04
N PHE A 41 14.70 -2.00 6.19
CA PHE A 41 13.71 -2.98 6.59
C PHE A 41 14.26 -3.98 7.60
N LEU A 42 15.45 -4.53 7.37
CA LEU A 42 16.08 -5.45 8.31
C LEU A 42 16.30 -4.76 9.66
N LYS A 43 16.81 -3.52 9.67
CA LYS A 43 16.95 -2.74 10.89
C LYS A 43 15.60 -2.54 11.58
N TYR A 44 14.56 -2.14 10.85
CA TYR A 44 13.23 -1.94 11.42
C TYR A 44 12.71 -3.23 12.06
N VAL A 45 12.81 -4.35 11.34
CA VAL A 45 12.34 -5.65 11.82
C VAL A 45 13.14 -6.11 13.04
N SER A 46 14.45 -5.92 13.05
CA SER A 46 15.30 -6.20 14.22
C SER A 46 14.95 -5.31 15.41
N ASP A 47 14.81 -4.00 15.22
CA ASP A 47 14.48 -3.05 16.28
C ASP A 47 13.08 -3.37 16.89
N ALA A 48 12.07 -3.62 16.04
CA ALA A 48 10.72 -3.96 16.50
C ALA A 48 10.66 -5.31 17.21
N PHE A 49 11.46 -6.29 16.75
CA PHE A 49 11.60 -7.59 17.41
C PHE A 49 12.28 -7.45 18.78
N GLU A 50 13.38 -6.70 18.88
CA GLU A 50 14.07 -6.42 20.14
C GLU A 50 13.18 -5.65 21.13
N GLU A 51 12.45 -4.65 20.68
CA GLU A 51 11.50 -3.89 21.50
C GLU A 51 10.40 -4.80 22.05
N ARG A 52 9.84 -5.66 21.19
CA ARG A 52 8.81 -6.63 21.61
C ARG A 52 9.36 -7.70 22.55
N GLN A 53 10.59 -8.16 22.35
CA GLN A 53 11.25 -9.09 23.28
C GLN A 53 11.42 -8.48 24.67
N GLN A 54 11.83 -7.22 24.73
CA GLN A 54 11.96 -6.49 26.00
C GLN A 54 10.60 -6.35 26.68
N GLU A 55 9.56 -5.94 25.95
CA GLU A 55 8.19 -5.87 26.47
C GLU A 55 7.70 -7.22 26.99
N LEU A 56 7.87 -8.31 26.23
CA LEU A 56 7.48 -9.66 26.65
C LEU A 56 8.25 -10.12 27.88
N THR A 57 9.55 -9.84 27.97
CA THR A 57 10.37 -10.18 29.14
C THR A 57 9.86 -9.47 30.39
N GLU A 58 9.48 -8.20 30.28
CA GLU A 58 8.86 -7.46 31.37
C GLU A 58 7.49 -8.04 31.74
N LEU A 59 6.65 -8.36 30.75
CA LEU A 59 5.34 -8.97 30.96
C LEU A 59 5.44 -10.34 31.63
N PHE A 60 6.37 -11.20 31.23
CA PHE A 60 6.58 -12.51 31.86
C PHE A 60 6.95 -12.40 33.35
N GLN A 61 7.57 -11.29 33.76
CA GLN A 61 8.03 -11.09 35.14
C GLN A 61 7.07 -10.24 35.99
N LYS A 62 6.08 -9.60 35.37
CA LYS A 62 5.19 -8.65 36.05
C LYS A 62 3.93 -9.33 36.57
N ASP A 63 3.87 -9.51 37.88
CA ASP A 63 2.68 -9.98 38.60
C ASP A 63 1.59 -8.91 38.61
N ASP A 64 0.54 -9.11 37.81
CA ASP A 64 -0.58 -8.18 37.61
C ASP A 64 -1.83 -8.98 37.22
N ASP A 65 -2.99 -8.68 37.82
CA ASP A 65 -4.22 -9.49 37.71
C ASP A 65 -4.74 -9.62 36.27
N ASP A 66 -4.44 -8.64 35.41
CA ASP A 66 -4.84 -8.61 33.99
C ASP A 66 -3.74 -9.10 33.02
N ASN A 67 -2.56 -9.50 33.54
CA ASN A 67 -1.43 -9.91 32.72
C ASN A 67 -1.44 -11.41 32.43
N ILE A 68 -1.99 -11.76 31.27
CA ILE A 68 -2.09 -13.15 30.80
C ILE A 68 -0.74 -13.81 30.48
N TYR A 69 0.35 -13.04 30.41
CA TYR A 69 1.69 -13.55 30.07
C TYR A 69 2.52 -13.90 31.32
N TYR A 70 2.07 -13.51 32.52
CA TYR A 70 2.88 -13.64 33.73
C TYR A 70 3.31 -15.10 34.01
N LEU A 71 4.60 -15.30 34.25
CA LEU A 71 5.21 -16.56 34.67
C LEU A 71 5.60 -16.44 36.15
N PRO A 72 4.85 -17.06 37.09
CA PRO A 72 5.17 -16.95 38.51
C PRO A 72 6.55 -17.55 38.81
N ARG A 73 7.48 -16.73 39.33
CA ARG A 73 8.84 -17.18 39.65
C ARG A 73 8.84 -18.40 40.59
N GLU A 74 7.86 -18.50 41.47
CA GLU A 74 7.71 -19.58 42.46
C GLU A 74 7.38 -20.96 41.87
N ASP A 75 6.96 -21.05 40.61
CA ASP A 75 6.69 -22.31 39.91
C ASP A 75 7.97 -23.02 39.43
N TYR A 76 9.16 -22.42 39.64
CA TYR A 76 10.43 -22.90 39.11
C TYR A 76 11.46 -23.20 40.20
N ASP A 77 12.13 -24.36 40.09
CA ASP A 77 13.06 -24.89 41.10
C ASP A 77 14.32 -24.02 41.30
N SER A 78 14.76 -23.30 40.27
CA SER A 78 15.94 -22.44 40.32
C SER A 78 15.82 -21.18 39.44
N ASP A 79 16.71 -20.20 39.64
CA ASP A 79 16.77 -19.02 38.77
C ASP A 79 17.17 -19.39 37.33
N GLU A 80 18.00 -20.43 37.18
CA GLU A 80 18.40 -20.93 35.85
C GLU A 80 17.20 -21.53 35.11
N ASP A 81 16.39 -22.34 35.79
CA ASP A 81 15.18 -22.94 35.20
C ASP A 81 14.15 -21.86 34.81
N TYR A 82 14.00 -20.82 35.64
CA TYR A 82 13.12 -19.70 35.34
C TYR A 82 13.57 -18.89 34.12
N GLN A 83 14.87 -18.58 34.02
CA GLN A 83 15.41 -17.88 32.85
C GLN A 83 15.32 -18.73 31.58
N GLN A 84 15.47 -20.05 31.69
CA GLN A 84 15.26 -20.95 30.57
C GLN A 84 13.81 -20.95 30.09
N ALA A 85 12.84 -20.99 31.00
CA ALA A 85 11.42 -20.92 30.64
C ALA A 85 11.06 -19.59 29.95
N ILE A 86 11.57 -18.46 30.45
CA ILE A 86 11.43 -17.17 29.77
C ILE A 86 12.00 -17.22 28.36
N ALA A 87 13.21 -17.80 28.20
CA ALA A 87 13.83 -17.93 26.88
C ALA A 87 13.00 -18.81 25.93
N GLU A 88 12.41 -19.90 26.41
CA GLU A 88 11.53 -20.77 25.63
C GLU A 88 10.22 -20.06 25.22
N GLU A 89 9.62 -19.27 26.11
CA GLU A 89 8.42 -18.48 25.81
C GLU A 89 8.71 -17.36 24.81
N LEU A 90 9.90 -16.73 24.86
CA LEU A 90 10.33 -15.74 23.86
C LEU A 90 10.49 -16.34 22.44
N GLU A 91 10.59 -17.66 22.30
CA GLU A 91 10.64 -18.33 20.98
C GLU A 91 9.24 -18.56 20.38
N ILE A 92 8.16 -18.24 21.11
CA ILE A 92 6.78 -18.38 20.63
C ILE A 92 6.43 -17.22 19.68
N GLY A 93 6.39 -17.51 18.38
CA GLY A 93 6.12 -16.52 17.33
C GLY A 93 4.74 -15.83 17.42
N ASP A 94 3.75 -16.45 18.04
CA ASP A 94 2.41 -15.88 18.18
C ASP A 94 2.40 -14.58 19.00
N TYR A 95 3.24 -14.48 20.04
CA TYR A 95 3.39 -13.28 20.89
C TYR A 95 3.91 -12.04 20.13
N TYR A 96 4.56 -12.25 19.00
CA TYR A 96 5.04 -11.18 18.12
C TYR A 96 4.00 -10.86 17.06
N THR A 97 3.41 -11.91 16.48
CA THR A 97 2.40 -11.78 15.43
C THR A 97 1.16 -11.03 15.91
N GLU A 98 0.74 -11.22 17.18
CA GLU A 98 -0.38 -10.47 17.77
C GLU A 98 -0.16 -8.94 17.84
N LYS A 99 1.09 -8.48 17.78
CA LYS A 99 1.46 -7.06 17.72
C LYS A 99 1.96 -6.64 16.34
N ASN A 100 1.74 -7.45 15.31
CA ASN A 100 2.24 -7.22 13.95
C ASN A 100 3.78 -7.09 13.88
N VAL A 101 4.49 -7.76 14.79
CA VAL A 101 5.96 -7.84 14.80
C VAL A 101 6.40 -9.14 14.14
N PHE A 102 7.33 -9.05 13.18
CA PHE A 102 7.91 -10.24 12.57
C PHE A 102 8.76 -11.00 13.59
N TRP A 103 8.49 -12.29 13.75
CA TRP A 103 9.39 -13.17 14.48
C TRP A 103 10.65 -13.45 13.64
N VAL A 104 11.81 -13.02 14.15
CA VAL A 104 13.10 -13.16 13.47
C VAL A 104 13.87 -14.31 14.09
N GLY A 105 13.66 -15.53 13.62
CA GLY A 105 14.51 -16.65 13.99
C GLY A 105 15.98 -16.43 13.57
N GLN A 106 16.92 -17.18 14.16
CA GLN A 106 18.38 -16.98 13.99
C GLN A 106 18.96 -17.07 12.55
N PHE A 107 18.14 -17.26 11.51
CA PHE A 107 18.58 -17.48 10.13
C PHE A 107 18.32 -16.32 9.15
N ALA A 108 17.79 -15.18 9.59
CA ALA A 108 17.35 -14.11 8.69
C ALA A 108 18.47 -13.23 8.07
N LEU A 109 19.76 -13.54 8.28
CA LEU A 109 20.89 -12.67 7.89
C LEU A 109 21.43 -12.88 6.46
N ALA A 110 20.78 -13.67 5.59
CA ALA A 110 21.31 -13.98 4.26
C ALA A 110 20.33 -13.66 3.12
N GLU A 111 20.82 -12.83 2.18
CA GLU A 111 20.47 -12.72 0.74
C GLU A 111 19.79 -11.42 0.24
N GLY A 112 20.25 -11.00 -0.94
CA GLY A 112 19.81 -9.80 -1.67
C GLY A 112 19.70 -10.01 -3.20
N LYS A 113 19.38 -8.90 -3.91
CA LYS A 113 19.07 -8.70 -5.37
C LYS A 113 17.55 -8.80 -5.71
N GLN A 114 16.89 -8.03 -6.59
CA GLN A 114 17.19 -7.05 -7.67
C GLN A 114 15.85 -6.37 -8.12
N GLY A 115 15.89 -5.22 -8.81
CA GLY A 115 14.82 -4.78 -9.76
C GLY A 115 14.04 -3.49 -9.43
N GLY A 116 14.22 -2.39 -10.17
CA GLY A 116 13.62 -1.08 -9.83
C GLY A 116 12.26 -0.75 -10.50
N GLN A 117 11.37 -0.03 -9.79
CA GLN A 117 10.21 0.68 -10.37
C GLN A 117 9.82 2.01 -9.65
N TYR A 118 8.81 2.68 -10.22
CA TYR A 118 8.34 4.07 -10.11
C TYR A 118 7.50 4.40 -8.84
N TYR A 119 7.46 5.68 -8.47
CA TYR A 119 6.82 6.20 -7.25
C TYR A 119 5.90 7.39 -7.57
N THR A 120 4.70 7.41 -6.97
CA THR A 120 3.74 8.54 -7.05
C THR A 120 4.10 9.61 -6.03
N PRO A 121 4.26 10.90 -6.41
CA PRO A 121 4.60 11.97 -5.49
C PRO A 121 3.61 12.11 -4.32
N LYS A 122 4.13 12.32 -3.11
CA LYS A 122 3.34 12.46 -1.87
C LYS A 122 2.21 13.48 -1.97
N SER A 123 2.42 14.60 -2.67
CA SER A 123 1.41 15.65 -2.85
C SER A 123 0.13 15.13 -3.53
N ILE A 124 0.29 14.28 -4.54
CA ILE A 124 -0.83 13.76 -5.35
C ILE A 124 -1.54 12.63 -4.62
N VAL A 125 -0.76 11.73 -4.01
CA VAL A 125 -1.32 10.68 -3.17
C VAL A 125 -2.14 11.29 -2.02
N THR A 126 -1.60 12.32 -1.35
CA THR A 126 -2.32 13.02 -0.28
C THR A 126 -3.58 13.70 -0.81
N LEU A 127 -3.51 14.41 -1.94
CA LEU A 127 -4.67 15.07 -2.54
C LEU A 127 -5.82 14.09 -2.80
N ILE A 128 -5.54 12.98 -3.49
CA ILE A 128 -6.55 11.98 -3.82
C ILE A 128 -7.16 11.37 -2.55
N VAL A 129 -6.34 11.03 -1.56
CA VAL A 129 -6.83 10.45 -0.30
C VAL A 129 -7.70 11.45 0.48
N GLU A 130 -7.29 12.71 0.57
CA GLU A 130 -8.09 13.76 1.25
C GLU A 130 -9.41 14.03 0.51
N MET A 131 -9.47 13.86 -0.82
CA MET A 131 -10.71 13.99 -1.58
C MET A 131 -11.65 12.78 -1.40
N LEU A 132 -11.10 11.57 -1.23
CA LEU A 132 -11.88 10.34 -1.06
C LEU A 132 -12.35 10.12 0.38
N GLU A 133 -11.67 10.71 1.36
CA GLU A 133 -11.98 10.60 2.80
C GLU A 133 -12.21 9.14 3.30
N PRO A 134 -11.23 8.22 3.16
CA PRO A 134 -11.41 6.79 3.44
C PRO A 134 -11.44 6.48 4.95
N TYR A 135 -12.51 6.87 5.65
CA TYR A 135 -12.64 6.70 7.10
C TYR A 135 -12.93 5.26 7.55
N LYS A 136 -13.63 4.47 6.73
CA LYS A 136 -14.04 3.09 7.05
C LYS A 136 -14.38 2.31 5.78
N GLY A 137 -14.12 1.01 5.74
CA GLY A 137 -14.48 0.15 4.63
C GLY A 137 -13.27 -0.43 3.89
N ARG A 138 -13.50 -0.89 2.67
CA ARG A 138 -12.50 -1.57 1.85
C ARG A 138 -11.79 -0.55 0.97
N VAL A 139 -10.48 -0.44 1.13
CA VAL A 139 -9.61 0.43 0.33
C VAL A 139 -8.85 -0.42 -0.67
N TYR A 140 -8.94 -0.09 -1.96
CA TYR A 140 -8.36 -0.89 -3.04
C TYR A 140 -7.49 -0.07 -3.99
N ASP A 141 -6.32 -0.60 -4.34
CA ASP A 141 -5.47 -0.09 -5.42
C ASP A 141 -5.06 -1.24 -6.37
N PRO A 142 -5.62 -1.32 -7.60
CA PRO A 142 -5.33 -2.40 -8.55
C PRO A 142 -3.96 -2.33 -9.22
N ALA A 143 -3.19 -1.25 -9.02
CA ALA A 143 -1.85 -1.04 -9.57
C ALA A 143 -0.97 -0.30 -8.55
N MET A 144 -0.83 -0.90 -7.36
CA MET A 144 -0.43 -0.20 -6.14
C MET A 144 1.00 0.33 -6.11
N GLY A 145 1.87 -0.12 -7.01
CA GLY A 145 3.28 0.21 -6.94
C GLY A 145 3.86 -0.16 -5.57
N SER A 146 4.54 0.79 -4.93
CA SER A 146 5.09 0.61 -3.57
C SER A 146 4.08 0.80 -2.43
N GLY A 147 2.77 0.86 -2.73
CA GLY A 147 1.70 0.98 -1.73
C GLY A 147 1.54 2.40 -1.17
N GLY A 148 1.89 3.44 -1.93
CA GLY A 148 1.87 4.83 -1.46
C GLY A 148 0.49 5.31 -1.00
N PHE A 149 -0.57 4.89 -1.70
CA PHE A 149 -1.96 5.23 -1.34
C PHE A 149 -2.40 4.66 0.01
N PHE A 150 -1.97 3.45 0.36
CA PHE A 150 -2.28 2.84 1.66
C PHE A 150 -1.59 3.59 2.80
N VAL A 151 -0.31 3.95 2.62
CA VAL A 151 0.43 4.79 3.58
C VAL A 151 -0.26 6.14 3.79
N SER A 152 -0.75 6.74 2.72
CA SER A 152 -1.44 8.03 2.81
C SER A 152 -2.82 7.90 3.46
N SER A 153 -3.54 6.80 3.22
CA SER A 153 -4.83 6.49 3.85
C SER A 153 -4.68 6.32 5.37
N ASP A 154 -3.66 5.59 5.81
CA ASP A 154 -3.34 5.44 7.23
C ASP A 154 -3.01 6.79 7.91
N LYS A 155 -2.19 7.62 7.25
CA LYS A 155 -1.86 8.98 7.73
C LYS A 155 -3.07 9.92 7.74
N PHE A 156 -4.01 9.75 6.83
CA PHE A 156 -5.25 10.50 6.81
C PHE A 156 -6.06 10.22 8.08
N ILE A 157 -6.23 8.95 8.45
CA ILE A 157 -6.90 8.56 9.69
C ILE A 157 -6.20 9.19 10.91
N GLU A 158 -4.88 9.15 11.00
CA GLU A 158 -4.15 9.73 12.14
C GLU A 158 -4.35 11.26 12.24
N LYS A 159 -4.20 11.98 11.13
CA LYS A 159 -4.27 13.44 11.11
C LYS A 159 -5.63 14.00 11.46
N HIS A 160 -6.69 13.27 11.09
CA HIS A 160 -8.07 13.71 11.32
C HIS A 160 -8.63 13.28 12.68
N ALA A 161 -7.91 12.46 13.44
CA ALA A 161 -8.39 11.89 14.71
C ALA A 161 -8.78 12.94 15.75
N SER A 162 -8.00 14.00 15.91
CA SER A 162 -8.27 15.05 16.89
C SER A 162 -9.51 15.88 16.55
N VAL A 163 -9.69 16.22 15.28
CA VAL A 163 -10.81 17.04 14.79
C VAL A 163 -12.10 16.22 14.71
N LYS A 164 -12.02 14.94 14.35
CA LYS A 164 -13.17 14.02 14.26
C LYS A 164 -13.47 13.30 15.58
N HIS A 165 -12.65 13.52 16.62
CA HIS A 165 -12.82 12.97 17.97
C HIS A 165 -12.91 11.43 18.04
N TYR A 166 -12.04 10.73 17.31
CA TYR A 166 -11.88 9.26 17.42
C TYR A 166 -10.46 8.87 17.86
N ASN A 167 -10.30 7.63 18.34
CA ASN A 167 -8.98 7.03 18.56
C ASN A 167 -8.42 6.52 17.22
N ALA A 168 -7.25 7.02 16.80
CA ALA A 168 -6.69 6.67 15.50
C ALA A 168 -6.40 5.16 15.35
N SER A 169 -5.89 4.51 16.39
CA SER A 169 -5.58 3.07 16.38
C SER A 169 -6.85 2.23 16.17
N GLU A 170 -7.93 2.57 16.87
CA GLU A 170 -9.22 1.89 16.69
C GLU A 170 -9.86 2.19 15.32
N GLN A 171 -9.68 3.40 14.81
CA GLN A 171 -10.21 3.78 13.50
C GLN A 171 -9.48 3.08 12.36
N LYS A 172 -8.17 2.83 12.46
CA LYS A 172 -7.40 2.06 11.46
C LYS A 172 -7.95 0.64 11.27
N LYS A 173 -8.47 0.01 12.33
CA LYS A 173 -9.13 -1.30 12.26
C LYS A 173 -10.43 -1.29 11.45
N GLN A 174 -10.99 -0.11 11.16
CA GLN A 174 -12.21 0.04 10.36
C GLN A 174 -11.93 0.05 8.85
N ILE A 175 -10.67 0.11 8.43
CA ILE A 175 -10.27 -0.02 7.03
C ILE A 175 -9.63 -1.38 6.77
N SER A 176 -9.87 -1.93 5.57
CA SER A 176 -9.24 -3.16 5.10
C SER A 176 -8.57 -2.89 3.76
N VAL A 177 -7.27 -3.20 3.68
CA VAL A 177 -6.42 -2.85 2.54
C VAL A 177 -6.34 -4.00 1.56
N TYR A 178 -6.66 -3.71 0.30
CA TYR A 178 -6.53 -4.63 -0.82
C TYR A 178 -5.65 -3.99 -1.90
N GLY A 179 -4.77 -4.76 -2.51
CA GLY A 179 -3.90 -4.24 -3.55
C GLY A 179 -3.47 -5.29 -4.55
N GLN A 180 -3.02 -4.84 -5.71
CA GLN A 180 -2.39 -5.70 -6.71
C GLN A 180 -1.25 -4.96 -7.40
N GLU A 181 -0.17 -5.70 -7.67
CA GLU A 181 1.00 -5.23 -8.41
C GLU A 181 1.53 -6.40 -9.24
N SER A 182 1.87 -6.13 -10.50
CA SER A 182 2.36 -7.13 -11.45
C SER A 182 3.85 -7.39 -11.29
N ASN A 183 4.63 -6.38 -10.91
CA ASN A 183 6.06 -6.50 -10.75
C ASN A 183 6.43 -7.18 -9.42
N PRO A 184 7.20 -8.28 -9.45
CA PRO A 184 7.52 -9.05 -8.25
C PRO A 184 8.33 -8.26 -7.22
N THR A 185 9.25 -7.40 -7.67
CA THR A 185 10.08 -6.62 -6.73
C THR A 185 9.26 -5.51 -6.09
N THR A 186 8.43 -4.82 -6.88
CA THR A 186 7.56 -3.75 -6.39
C THR A 186 6.50 -4.26 -5.43
N TRP A 187 5.93 -5.43 -5.70
CA TRP A 187 4.99 -6.10 -4.80
C TRP A 187 5.62 -6.40 -3.43
N LYS A 188 6.87 -6.89 -3.41
CA LYS A 188 7.63 -7.10 -2.17
C LYS A 188 7.91 -5.79 -1.44
N LEU A 189 8.29 -4.74 -2.18
CA LEU A 189 8.50 -3.41 -1.59
C LEU A 189 7.22 -2.87 -0.95
N ALA A 190 6.07 -3.02 -1.59
CA ALA A 190 4.79 -2.63 -1.00
C ALA A 190 4.50 -3.40 0.29
N ALA A 191 4.68 -4.72 0.29
CA ALA A 191 4.49 -5.55 1.47
C ALA A 191 5.42 -5.10 2.63
N MET A 192 6.71 -4.92 2.37
CA MET A 192 7.66 -4.39 3.36
C MET A 192 7.21 -3.01 3.89
N ASN A 193 6.71 -2.16 3.00
CA ASN A 193 6.24 -0.81 3.33
C ASN A 193 5.00 -0.84 4.24
N MET A 194 4.10 -1.81 4.06
CA MET A 194 2.94 -2.00 4.94
C MET A 194 3.36 -2.48 6.32
N VAL A 195 4.27 -3.45 6.38
CA VAL A 195 4.73 -3.99 7.67
C VAL A 195 5.47 -2.94 8.47
N ILE A 196 6.34 -2.13 7.85
CA ILE A 196 7.03 -1.02 8.52
C ILE A 196 6.03 -0.06 9.23
N ARG A 197 4.78 0.00 8.77
CA ARG A 197 3.73 0.86 9.33
C ARG A 197 2.68 0.12 10.13
N GLY A 198 2.82 -1.18 10.33
CA GLY A 198 1.83 -2.01 11.03
C GLY A 198 0.45 -1.98 10.37
N ILE A 199 0.40 -1.88 9.03
CA ILE A 199 -0.85 -1.89 8.26
C ILE A 199 -1.11 -3.34 7.80
N ASP A 200 -2.24 -3.91 8.19
CA ASP A 200 -2.69 -5.21 7.68
C ASP A 200 -3.09 -5.08 6.19
N PHE A 201 -2.71 -6.04 5.35
CA PHE A 201 -2.91 -5.96 3.91
C PHE A 201 -3.25 -7.30 3.26
N ASN A 202 -4.06 -7.25 2.20
CA ASN A 202 -4.30 -8.37 1.28
C ASN A 202 -3.86 -7.98 -0.14
N PHE A 203 -2.67 -8.41 -0.55
CA PHE A 203 -2.11 -8.14 -1.88
C PHE A 203 -2.29 -9.27 -2.89
N GLY A 204 -3.26 -10.16 -2.63
CA GLY A 204 -3.46 -11.36 -3.42
C GLY A 204 -2.47 -12.46 -3.08
N LYS A 205 -2.54 -13.58 -3.83
CA LYS A 205 -1.68 -14.75 -3.61
C LYS A 205 -0.22 -14.49 -4.02
N LYS A 206 -0.02 -13.62 -5.01
CA LYS A 206 1.27 -13.32 -5.66
C LYS A 206 1.16 -12.02 -6.43
N ASN A 207 2.30 -11.49 -6.88
CA ASN A 207 2.31 -10.47 -7.93
C ASN A 207 1.70 -11.04 -9.22
N ALA A 208 0.82 -10.28 -9.86
CA ALA A 208 0.07 -10.73 -11.04
C ALA A 208 -0.47 -9.53 -11.83
N ASP A 209 -0.69 -9.73 -13.13
CA ASP A 209 -1.33 -8.74 -14.00
C ASP A 209 -2.83 -8.64 -13.65
N SER A 210 -3.33 -7.43 -13.36
CA SER A 210 -4.70 -7.19 -12.90
C SER A 210 -5.74 -7.46 -13.99
N PHE A 211 -5.36 -7.43 -15.27
CA PHE A 211 -6.26 -7.79 -16.36
C PHE A 211 -6.36 -9.31 -16.52
N LEU A 212 -5.24 -10.02 -16.54
CA LEU A 212 -5.18 -11.45 -16.86
C LEU A 212 -5.37 -12.39 -15.66
N ASP A 213 -4.98 -11.97 -14.46
CA ASP A 213 -5.00 -12.76 -13.22
C ASP A 213 -5.36 -11.84 -12.05
N ASP A 214 -6.60 -11.34 -12.09
CA ASP A 214 -7.21 -10.55 -11.03
C ASP A 214 -7.19 -11.33 -9.71
N GLN A 215 -6.45 -10.80 -8.74
CA GLN A 215 -6.30 -11.45 -7.43
C GLN A 215 -7.51 -11.23 -6.51
N HIS A 216 -8.43 -10.33 -6.88
CA HIS A 216 -9.57 -9.92 -6.06
C HIS A 216 -10.88 -9.91 -6.86
N PRO A 217 -11.26 -11.02 -7.54
CA PRO A 217 -12.33 -11.04 -8.55
C PRO A 217 -13.72 -10.63 -8.00
N ASP A 218 -13.97 -10.94 -6.73
CA ASP A 218 -15.25 -10.66 -6.05
C ASP A 218 -15.21 -9.39 -5.18
N LEU A 219 -14.07 -8.68 -5.14
CA LEU A 219 -13.95 -7.48 -4.32
C LEU A 219 -14.89 -6.39 -4.86
N ARG A 220 -15.67 -5.82 -3.95
CA ARG A 220 -16.42 -4.58 -4.11
C ARG A 220 -15.97 -3.63 -3.01
N ALA A 221 -15.08 -2.73 -3.38
CA ALA A 221 -14.40 -1.81 -2.48
C ALA A 221 -15.17 -0.50 -2.33
N ASP A 222 -15.10 0.11 -1.15
CA ASP A 222 -15.74 1.39 -0.86
C ASP A 222 -14.92 2.56 -1.41
N PHE A 223 -13.59 2.42 -1.44
CA PHE A 223 -12.67 3.40 -2.01
C PHE A 223 -11.70 2.71 -2.96
N VAL A 224 -11.70 3.12 -4.23
CA VAL A 224 -10.72 2.62 -5.20
C VAL A 224 -9.83 3.78 -5.67
N MET A 225 -8.53 3.64 -5.49
CA MET A 225 -7.58 4.70 -5.82
C MET A 225 -6.35 4.14 -6.51
N THR A 226 -5.88 4.81 -7.58
CA THR A 226 -4.67 4.33 -8.27
C THR A 226 -3.98 5.41 -9.11
N ASN A 227 -2.69 5.20 -9.35
CA ASN A 227 -1.91 5.91 -10.35
C ASN A 227 -1.29 4.85 -11.28
N PRO A 228 -2.04 4.41 -12.31
CA PRO A 228 -1.62 3.29 -13.14
C PRO A 228 -0.55 3.73 -14.15
N PRO A 229 0.15 2.78 -14.80
CA PRO A 229 1.05 3.11 -15.91
C PRO A 229 0.29 3.83 -17.05
N PHE A 230 0.68 5.07 -17.33
CA PHE A 230 0.02 5.88 -18.37
C PHE A 230 0.27 5.33 -19.77
N ASN A 231 -0.77 5.36 -20.61
CA ASN A 231 -0.69 5.03 -22.02
C ASN A 231 -0.11 3.64 -22.28
N MET A 232 -0.37 2.70 -21.37
CA MET A 232 0.13 1.33 -21.46
C MET A 232 -0.40 0.67 -22.74
N LYS A 233 0.54 0.18 -23.55
CA LYS A 233 0.30 -0.62 -24.76
C LYS A 233 0.52 -2.09 -24.44
N ASP A 234 0.22 -2.96 -25.41
CA ASP A 234 0.50 -4.40 -25.33
C ASP A 234 -0.12 -5.10 -24.10
N TRP A 235 -1.16 -4.51 -23.52
CA TRP A 235 -1.92 -5.07 -22.39
C TRP A 235 -3.06 -5.98 -22.86
N TRP A 236 -3.53 -5.79 -24.10
CA TRP A 236 -4.69 -6.50 -24.64
C TRP A 236 -4.36 -7.94 -25.00
N HIS A 237 -5.31 -8.83 -24.68
CA HIS A 237 -5.32 -10.22 -25.13
C HIS A 237 -6.73 -10.61 -25.54
N GLU A 238 -6.89 -11.46 -26.56
CA GLU A 238 -8.20 -11.92 -27.05
C GLU A 238 -9.07 -12.58 -25.96
N LYS A 239 -8.45 -13.13 -24.91
CA LYS A 239 -9.18 -13.67 -23.75
C LYS A 239 -9.99 -12.62 -22.99
N LEU A 240 -9.70 -11.34 -23.18
CA LEU A 240 -10.39 -10.21 -22.56
C LEU A 240 -11.55 -9.68 -23.43
N ALA A 241 -11.84 -10.25 -24.61
CA ALA A 241 -12.84 -9.70 -25.55
C ALA A 241 -14.20 -9.39 -24.92
N ASP A 242 -14.76 -10.33 -24.15
CA ASP A 242 -16.11 -10.27 -23.57
C ASP A 242 -16.08 -10.12 -22.04
N ASP A 243 -15.02 -9.51 -21.50
CA ASP A 243 -14.85 -9.37 -20.07
C ASP A 243 -15.96 -8.53 -19.42
N PRO A 244 -16.53 -8.94 -18.27
CA PRO A 244 -17.56 -8.18 -17.56
C PRO A 244 -17.14 -6.75 -17.20
N ARG A 245 -15.83 -6.48 -17.06
CA ARG A 245 -15.29 -5.15 -16.78
C ARG A 245 -15.61 -4.13 -17.88
N TRP A 246 -15.89 -4.58 -19.10
CA TRP A 246 -16.26 -3.68 -20.21
C TRP A 246 -17.75 -3.36 -20.26
N THR A 247 -18.55 -3.91 -19.35
CA THR A 247 -19.99 -3.66 -19.27
C THR A 247 -20.30 -2.78 -18.07
N ILE A 248 -20.76 -1.56 -18.32
CA ILE A 248 -21.30 -0.69 -17.28
C ILE A 248 -22.72 -1.14 -16.95
N ASN A 249 -23.01 -1.33 -15.67
CA ASN A 249 -24.35 -1.64 -15.18
C ASN A 249 -24.81 -0.58 -14.18
N THR A 250 -25.69 0.29 -14.63
CA THR A 250 -26.26 1.41 -13.87
C THR A 250 -27.78 1.30 -13.93
N ASN A 251 -28.43 1.31 -12.76
CA ASN A 251 -29.90 1.20 -12.64
C ASN A 251 -30.52 0.00 -13.39
N GLY A 252 -29.78 -1.12 -13.51
CA GLY A 252 -30.22 -2.32 -14.23
C GLY A 252 -30.10 -2.24 -15.75
N GLN A 253 -29.58 -1.13 -16.30
CA GLN A 253 -29.26 -0.98 -17.72
C GLN A 253 -27.81 -1.40 -17.97
N LYS A 254 -27.61 -2.27 -18.95
CA LYS A 254 -26.28 -2.74 -19.36
C LYS A 254 -25.80 -1.99 -20.58
N HIS A 255 -24.65 -1.34 -20.47
CA HIS A 255 -23.95 -0.66 -21.56
C HIS A 255 -22.64 -1.39 -21.83
N VAL A 256 -22.59 -2.16 -22.91
CA VAL A 256 -21.38 -2.88 -23.33
C VAL A 256 -20.49 -1.92 -24.12
N LEU A 257 -19.27 -1.72 -23.67
CA LEU A 257 -18.27 -0.85 -24.30
C LEU A 257 -17.24 -1.68 -25.05
N THR A 258 -16.76 -1.15 -26.18
CA THR A 258 -15.54 -1.68 -26.81
C THR A 258 -14.32 -1.18 -26.03
N PRO A 259 -13.49 -2.08 -25.46
CA PRO A 259 -12.36 -1.68 -24.63
C PRO A 259 -11.23 -1.02 -25.45
N PRO A 260 -10.43 -0.14 -24.83
CA PRO A 260 -9.36 0.62 -25.50
C PRO A 260 -8.10 -0.24 -25.69
N THR A 261 -8.13 -1.22 -26.58
CA THR A 261 -7.07 -2.26 -26.72
C THR A 261 -5.64 -1.71 -26.94
N GLY A 262 -5.51 -0.50 -27.51
CA GLY A 262 -4.21 0.16 -27.74
C GLY A 262 -3.75 1.14 -26.65
N ASN A 263 -4.56 1.40 -25.60
CA ASN A 263 -4.22 2.27 -24.48
C ASN A 263 -5.01 1.87 -23.22
N ALA A 264 -4.33 1.37 -22.18
CA ALA A 264 -4.99 0.85 -20.98
C ALA A 264 -5.61 1.91 -20.06
N ASN A 265 -5.49 3.22 -20.32
CA ASN A 265 -5.98 4.27 -19.41
C ASN A 265 -7.46 4.07 -18.99
N PHE A 266 -8.36 3.90 -19.95
CA PHE A 266 -9.76 3.64 -19.67
C PHE A 266 -10.04 2.18 -19.31
N ALA A 267 -9.14 1.25 -19.64
CA ALA A 267 -9.25 -0.13 -19.15
C ALA A 267 -9.05 -0.19 -17.63
N TRP A 268 -8.08 0.56 -17.09
CA TRP A 268 -7.90 0.72 -15.64
C TRP A 268 -9.13 1.35 -14.97
N MET A 269 -9.67 2.42 -15.56
CA MET A 269 -10.88 3.06 -15.04
C MET A 269 -12.08 2.10 -14.97
N LEU A 270 -12.31 1.33 -16.04
CA LEU A 270 -13.39 0.35 -16.10
C LEU A 270 -13.16 -0.84 -15.14
N HIS A 271 -11.91 -1.29 -14.98
CA HIS A 271 -11.55 -2.29 -13.98
C HIS A 271 -11.83 -1.79 -12.55
N MET A 272 -11.40 -0.57 -12.21
CA MET A 272 -11.70 0.04 -10.91
C MET A 272 -13.21 0.14 -10.67
N LEU A 273 -13.97 0.59 -11.67
CA LEU A 273 -15.41 0.74 -11.58
C LEU A 273 -16.12 -0.60 -11.37
N TYR A 274 -15.66 -1.67 -12.03
CA TYR A 274 -16.19 -3.02 -11.82
C TYR A 274 -15.99 -3.52 -10.38
N HIS A 275 -14.87 -3.14 -9.74
CA HIS A 275 -14.59 -3.44 -8.33
C HIS A 275 -15.13 -2.39 -7.36
N LEU A 276 -15.85 -1.37 -7.83
CA LEU A 276 -16.42 -0.36 -6.96
C LEU A 276 -17.74 -0.87 -6.36
N ALA A 277 -17.91 -0.69 -5.04
CA ALA A 277 -19.19 -0.93 -4.39
C ALA A 277 -20.24 0.07 -4.91
N PRO A 278 -21.55 -0.27 -4.91
CA PRO A 278 -22.61 0.66 -5.33
C PRO A 278 -22.65 1.98 -4.53
N THR A 279 -22.07 1.99 -3.33
CA THR A 279 -21.94 3.16 -2.44
C THR A 279 -20.52 3.71 -2.38
N GLY A 280 -19.60 3.18 -3.18
CA GLY A 280 -18.20 3.53 -3.16
C GLY A 280 -17.87 4.72 -4.06
N SER A 281 -16.70 5.31 -3.82
CA SER A 281 -16.12 6.36 -4.67
C SER A 281 -14.75 5.92 -5.16
N MET A 282 -14.36 6.37 -6.36
CA MET A 282 -13.03 6.10 -6.90
C MET A 282 -12.35 7.36 -7.42
N ALA A 283 -11.03 7.39 -7.35
CA ALA A 283 -10.23 8.44 -7.96
C ALA A 283 -8.97 7.84 -8.56
N LEU A 284 -8.65 8.24 -9.78
CA LEU A 284 -7.45 7.81 -10.47
C LEU A 284 -6.76 9.01 -11.10
N LEU A 285 -5.46 8.86 -11.27
CA LEU A 285 -4.68 9.81 -12.03
C LEU A 285 -4.46 9.29 -13.46
N LEU A 286 -4.65 10.14 -14.46
CA LEU A 286 -4.41 9.83 -15.87
C LEU A 286 -3.74 11.00 -16.59
N ALA A 287 -3.12 10.72 -17.74
CA ALA A 287 -2.58 11.75 -18.62
C ALA A 287 -3.67 12.70 -19.15
N ASN A 288 -3.33 13.97 -19.39
CA ASN A 288 -4.28 15.00 -19.88
C ASN A 288 -5.07 14.62 -21.14
N GLY A 289 -4.47 13.81 -22.03
CA GLY A 289 -5.14 13.32 -23.24
C GLY A 289 -6.44 12.56 -22.94
N SER A 290 -6.55 11.93 -21.77
CA SER A 290 -7.74 11.20 -21.32
C SER A 290 -8.97 12.08 -21.14
N MET A 291 -8.84 13.41 -21.12
CA MET A 291 -9.98 14.32 -20.99
C MET A 291 -10.63 14.66 -22.34
N SER A 292 -9.93 14.49 -23.46
CA SER A 292 -10.38 15.03 -24.75
C SER A 292 -10.09 14.16 -25.98
N SER A 293 -9.22 13.15 -25.87
CA SER A 293 -8.83 12.32 -27.01
C SER A 293 -10.00 11.49 -27.55
N ASN A 294 -10.11 11.39 -28.87
CA ASN A 294 -11.05 10.49 -29.56
C ASN A 294 -10.38 9.23 -30.10
N THR A 295 -9.09 9.01 -29.80
CA THR A 295 -8.40 7.77 -30.15
C THR A 295 -8.85 6.63 -29.24
N ASN A 296 -8.59 5.37 -29.63
CA ASN A 296 -8.80 4.20 -28.76
C ASN A 296 -10.22 4.06 -28.16
N ASN A 297 -11.23 4.58 -28.86
CA ASN A 297 -12.63 4.62 -28.38
C ASN A 297 -12.87 5.44 -27.10
N GLU A 298 -11.90 6.27 -26.68
CA GLU A 298 -11.99 7.04 -25.43
C GLU A 298 -13.18 8.03 -25.45
N GLY A 299 -13.55 8.56 -26.62
CA GLY A 299 -14.69 9.46 -26.79
C GLY A 299 -16.02 8.81 -26.38
N GLU A 300 -16.30 7.60 -26.86
CA GLU A 300 -17.54 6.88 -26.55
C GLU A 300 -17.56 6.36 -25.11
N ILE A 301 -16.42 5.88 -24.59
CA ILE A 301 -16.31 5.47 -23.19
C ILE A 301 -16.59 6.66 -22.27
N ARG A 302 -15.94 7.81 -22.51
CA ARG A 302 -16.13 9.03 -21.72
C ARG A 302 -17.56 9.56 -21.81
N LYS A 303 -18.15 9.56 -23.01
CA LYS A 303 -19.56 9.91 -23.21
C LYS A 303 -20.47 9.00 -22.37
N THR A 304 -20.26 7.69 -22.42
CA THR A 304 -21.07 6.72 -21.65
C THR A 304 -20.93 6.94 -20.15
N LEU A 305 -19.71 7.13 -19.63
CA LEU A 305 -19.48 7.39 -18.20
C LEU A 305 -20.21 8.64 -17.72
N VAL A 306 -20.29 9.69 -18.54
CA VAL A 306 -21.03 10.92 -18.23
C VAL A 306 -22.54 10.72 -18.35
N GLU A 307 -23.02 10.07 -19.41
CA GLU A 307 -24.45 9.79 -19.62
C GLU A 307 -25.04 8.88 -18.52
N GLN A 308 -24.20 8.02 -17.94
CA GLN A 308 -24.55 7.14 -16.82
C GLN A 308 -24.31 7.76 -15.45
N ASP A 309 -23.96 9.05 -15.38
CA ASP A 309 -23.78 9.82 -14.14
C ASP A 309 -22.70 9.24 -13.20
N LEU A 310 -21.60 8.74 -13.77
CA LEU A 310 -20.49 8.12 -13.02
C LEU A 310 -19.29 9.06 -12.81
N VAL A 311 -19.22 10.17 -13.54
CA VAL A 311 -18.15 11.16 -13.40
C VAL A 311 -18.61 12.26 -12.44
N GLU A 312 -18.03 12.28 -11.24
CA GLU A 312 -18.40 13.25 -10.20
C GLU A 312 -17.52 14.51 -10.20
N CYS A 313 -16.20 14.35 -10.35
CA CYS A 313 -15.25 15.45 -10.28
C CYS A 313 -14.10 15.27 -11.27
N MET A 314 -13.64 16.37 -11.85
CA MET A 314 -12.46 16.43 -12.73
C MET A 314 -11.51 17.51 -12.24
N VAL A 315 -10.27 17.15 -11.95
CA VAL A 315 -9.22 18.08 -11.48
C VAL A 315 -8.07 18.07 -12.48
N ALA A 316 -7.75 19.23 -13.06
CA ALA A 316 -6.55 19.40 -13.88
C ALA A 316 -5.39 19.84 -13.00
N LEU A 317 -4.27 19.11 -13.03
CA LEU A 317 -3.10 19.45 -12.22
C LEU A 317 -2.09 20.32 -13.01
N PRO A 318 -1.22 21.07 -12.32
CA PRO A 318 -0.15 21.80 -12.98
C PRO A 318 0.81 20.84 -13.70
N GLY A 319 1.12 21.12 -14.97
CA GLY A 319 1.88 20.19 -15.83
C GLY A 319 3.33 19.86 -15.41
N GLN A 320 3.87 20.50 -14.38
CA GLN A 320 5.21 20.23 -13.81
C GLN A 320 5.16 19.57 -12.42
N LEU A 321 4.00 19.06 -11.99
CA LEU A 321 3.84 18.47 -10.66
C LEU A 321 4.54 17.10 -10.52
N PHE A 322 4.74 16.40 -11.65
CA PHE A 322 5.49 15.15 -11.69
C PHE A 322 6.96 15.41 -11.99
N THR A 323 7.84 15.12 -11.02
CA THR A 323 9.28 15.09 -11.27
C THR A 323 9.70 13.88 -12.12
N ASN A 324 8.83 12.85 -12.21
CA ASN A 324 9.17 11.53 -12.74
C ASN A 324 8.40 11.13 -14.01
N THR A 325 7.46 11.94 -14.51
CA THR A 325 6.76 11.71 -15.78
C THR A 325 6.91 12.93 -16.68
N GLN A 326 7.14 12.72 -17.98
CA GLN A 326 7.17 13.81 -18.97
C GLN A 326 5.77 14.23 -19.44
N ILE A 327 4.74 13.49 -19.02
CA ILE A 327 3.36 13.67 -19.46
C ILE A 327 2.58 14.37 -18.35
N PRO A 328 2.04 15.57 -18.60
CA PRO A 328 1.11 16.23 -17.70
C PRO A 328 -0.12 15.36 -17.42
N ALA A 329 -0.57 15.40 -16.18
CA ALA A 329 -1.77 14.74 -15.66
C ALA A 329 -2.68 15.79 -14.99
#